data_AF-A0A933K7K2-F1
#
_entry.id   AF-A0A933K7K2-F1
#
_cell.length_a   1.000
_cell.length_b   1.000
_cell.length_c   1.000
_cell.angle_alpha   90.00
_cell.angle_beta   90.00
_cell.angle_gamma   90.00
#
_symmetry.space_group_name_H-M   'P 1'
#
loop_
_entity.id
_entity.type
_entity.pdbx_description
1 polymer ?
#
loop_
_entity_poly.entity_id
_entity_poly.type
_entity_poly.pdbx_seq_one_letter_code
_entity_poly.pdbx_strand_id
1 'polypeptide(L)'
;MTVLLITDDGELDEAIRSHWTGPDGLATRAAAAWPTTELSAAAGEGTVVLLDGEAPPETLTAWIDWCARRVPALALVILVDGPDRLAPPLDASRVPTVWWPRGKAHLGFLELALRTARDRPPGATAPVTPRMAEDTKHQRLQHAVSEATRLLTGPNDLHQVLRTIMDLAKSVVEAEGSSLMLLDDKTDELVFRVTHGSRSQEIRDMRVKVGDGIAGWVARERKSLAIPDAYEDPRFNRHYDQKLGFRTRSIVCSPLLFRDRLIGVVQAINRRSGGAFSSDDVEILDQFAAFAAIAIENARTLQRVTDEKSALEQRLREMEIRIDETEKVRQVRSITESEYFLMLRNKADSIRRKF
;
A
#
# COMPACT_ATOMS: atom_id res chain seq x y z
N MET A 1 -26.00 -16.77 -14.13
CA MET A 1 -25.43 -16.42 -15.45
C MET A 1 -25.04 -17.72 -16.09
N THR A 2 -25.69 -18.11 -17.18
CA THR A 2 -25.35 -19.37 -17.85
C THR A 2 -24.08 -19.14 -18.66
N VAL A 3 -23.09 -20.03 -18.54
CA VAL A 3 -21.84 -19.92 -19.31
C VAL A 3 -21.74 -21.14 -20.23
N LEU A 4 -21.73 -20.91 -21.54
CA LEU A 4 -21.51 -21.98 -22.52
C LEU A 4 -20.02 -22.05 -22.86
N LEU A 5 -19.43 -23.23 -22.71
CA LEU A 5 -18.01 -23.47 -23.00
C LEU A 5 -17.88 -24.24 -24.32
N ILE A 6 -17.14 -23.68 -25.27
CA ILE A 6 -16.87 -24.29 -26.58
C ILE A 6 -15.36 -24.40 -26.79
N THR A 7 -14.88 -25.61 -27.04
CA THR A 7 -13.46 -25.94 -27.21
C THR A 7 -13.27 -26.86 -28.42
N ASP A 8 -12.14 -26.75 -29.12
CA ASP A 8 -11.89 -27.52 -30.36
C ASP A 8 -11.57 -29.00 -30.08
N ASP A 9 -10.74 -29.25 -29.06
CA ASP A 9 -10.25 -30.58 -28.66
C ASP A 9 -11.00 -31.18 -27.45
N GLY A 10 -11.84 -30.38 -26.78
CA GLY A 10 -12.56 -30.79 -25.59
C GLY A 10 -11.76 -30.66 -24.29
N GLU A 11 -10.53 -30.16 -24.32
CA GLU A 11 -9.69 -29.96 -23.14
C GLU A 11 -9.74 -28.49 -22.71
N LEU A 12 -10.02 -28.26 -21.42
CA LEU A 12 -10.01 -26.94 -20.79
C LEU A 12 -8.91 -26.94 -19.75
N ASP A 13 -8.34 -25.77 -19.47
CA ASP A 13 -7.52 -25.53 -18.29
C ASP A 13 -8.22 -26.10 -17.04
N GLU A 14 -7.49 -26.88 -16.24
CA GLU A 14 -8.01 -27.64 -15.09
C GLU A 14 -8.70 -26.74 -14.04
N ALA A 15 -8.26 -25.49 -13.94
CA ALA A 15 -8.87 -24.47 -13.08
C ALA A 15 -10.25 -24.02 -13.58
N ILE A 16 -10.44 -23.90 -14.90
CA ILE A 16 -11.73 -23.56 -15.52
C ILE A 16 -12.67 -24.77 -15.43
N ARG A 17 -12.13 -25.96 -15.65
CA ARG A 17 -12.85 -27.24 -15.55
C ARG A 17 -13.42 -27.47 -14.15
N SER A 18 -12.61 -27.38 -13.11
CA SER A 18 -13.03 -27.63 -11.73
C SER A 18 -14.08 -26.65 -11.21
N HIS A 19 -14.03 -25.39 -11.63
CA HIS A 19 -14.91 -24.34 -11.12
C HIS A 19 -16.27 -24.24 -11.86
N TRP A 20 -16.30 -24.43 -13.18
CA TRP A 20 -17.51 -24.18 -13.98
C TRP A 20 -18.19 -25.46 -14.51
N THR A 21 -17.51 -26.61 -14.49
CA THR A 21 -18.06 -27.90 -14.96
C THR A 21 -18.25 -28.93 -13.82
N GLY A 22 -18.03 -28.52 -12.57
CA GLY A 22 -18.32 -29.32 -11.38
C GLY A 22 -19.82 -29.47 -11.08
N PRO A 23 -20.21 -30.20 -10.03
CA PRO A 23 -21.62 -30.48 -9.69
C PRO A 23 -22.47 -29.22 -9.41
N ASP A 24 -21.83 -28.11 -9.03
CA ASP A 24 -22.45 -26.79 -8.81
C ASP A 24 -22.23 -25.82 -10.00
N GLY A 25 -21.62 -26.29 -11.08
CA GLY A 25 -21.19 -25.51 -12.23
C GLY A 25 -22.34 -25.13 -13.18
N LEU A 26 -22.26 -23.93 -13.76
CA LEU A 26 -23.28 -23.36 -14.66
C LEU A 26 -23.05 -23.67 -16.15
N ALA A 27 -22.11 -24.56 -16.49
CA ALA A 27 -21.66 -24.74 -17.88
C ALA A 27 -21.98 -26.11 -18.49
N THR A 28 -22.57 -26.08 -19.69
CA THR A 28 -22.79 -27.25 -20.56
C THR A 28 -21.65 -27.34 -21.57
N ARG A 29 -21.03 -28.52 -21.70
CA ARG A 29 -19.85 -28.76 -22.57
C ARG A 29 -20.28 -29.15 -23.98
N ALA A 30 -19.61 -28.61 -25.00
CA ALA A 30 -19.73 -29.06 -26.38
C ALA A 30 -18.36 -29.22 -27.05
N ALA A 31 -18.13 -30.38 -27.66
CA ALA A 31 -16.97 -30.64 -28.52
C ALA A 31 -17.26 -30.17 -29.95
N ALA A 32 -16.20 -29.89 -30.73
CA ALA A 32 -16.24 -29.32 -32.08
C ALA A 32 -17.16 -30.04 -33.10
N ALA A 33 -17.56 -31.29 -32.85
CA ALA A 33 -18.61 -31.97 -33.61
C ALA A 33 -20.00 -31.60 -33.08
N TRP A 34 -20.63 -30.58 -33.68
CA TRP A 34 -21.91 -29.99 -33.25
C TRP A 34 -23.04 -31.00 -32.94
N PRO A 35 -23.54 -31.09 -31.69
CA PRO A 35 -24.90 -31.51 -31.40
C PRO A 35 -25.79 -30.25 -31.39
N THR A 36 -26.43 -29.96 -32.52
CA THR A 36 -27.16 -28.70 -32.78
C THR A 36 -28.45 -28.51 -31.96
N THR A 37 -28.90 -29.54 -31.23
CA THR A 37 -30.20 -29.53 -30.52
C THR A 37 -30.06 -29.29 -29.01
N GLU A 38 -29.06 -29.87 -28.34
CA GLU A 38 -28.89 -29.78 -26.89
C GLU A 38 -28.35 -28.39 -26.45
N LEU A 39 -27.39 -27.83 -27.20
CA LEU A 39 -26.82 -26.50 -26.93
C LEU A 39 -27.85 -25.37 -27.08
N SER A 40 -28.70 -25.48 -28.09
CA SER A 40 -29.76 -24.51 -28.36
C SER A 40 -30.83 -24.51 -27.26
N ALA A 41 -31.07 -25.68 -26.64
CA ALA A 41 -32.00 -25.82 -25.52
C ALA A 41 -31.41 -25.30 -24.19
N ALA A 42 -30.09 -25.34 -24.02
CA ALA A 42 -29.38 -24.84 -22.85
C ALA A 42 -29.18 -23.30 -22.86
N ALA A 43 -29.32 -22.67 -24.02
CA ALA A 43 -29.11 -21.24 -24.21
C ALA A 43 -30.39 -20.43 -23.92
N GLY A 44 -30.33 -19.56 -22.91
CA GLY A 44 -31.42 -18.63 -22.54
C GLY A 44 -30.97 -17.17 -22.51
N GLU A 45 -31.85 -16.24 -22.10
CA GLU A 45 -31.48 -14.84 -21.87
C GLU A 45 -30.35 -14.73 -20.82
N GLY A 46 -29.30 -13.96 -21.14
CA GLY A 46 -28.16 -13.73 -20.23
C GLY A 46 -27.09 -14.82 -20.26
N THR A 47 -26.99 -15.57 -21.36
CA THR A 47 -25.96 -16.58 -21.59
C THR A 47 -24.67 -15.95 -22.12
N VAL A 48 -23.53 -16.25 -21.50
CA VAL A 48 -22.20 -15.81 -21.97
C VAL A 48 -21.47 -17.01 -22.55
N VAL A 49 -20.88 -16.86 -23.74
CA VAL A 49 -20.14 -17.95 -24.39
C VAL A 49 -18.65 -17.72 -24.23
N LEU A 50 -17.94 -18.70 -23.67
CA LEU A 50 -16.50 -18.75 -23.63
C LEU A 50 -16.02 -19.68 -24.76
N LEU A 51 -15.37 -19.10 -25.77
CA LEU A 51 -14.74 -19.82 -26.87
C LEU A 51 -13.26 -20.01 -26.58
N ASP A 52 -12.73 -21.19 -26.90
CA ASP A 52 -11.29 -21.42 -26.90
C ASP A 52 -10.68 -21.19 -28.28
N GLY A 53 -9.81 -20.19 -28.41
CA GLY A 53 -9.33 -19.64 -29.68
C GLY A 53 -8.14 -20.36 -30.31
N GLU A 54 -7.95 -21.65 -30.03
CA GLU A 54 -6.99 -22.50 -30.74
C GLU A 54 -7.46 -22.92 -32.14
N ALA A 55 -8.77 -22.82 -32.37
CA ALA A 55 -9.38 -23.20 -33.63
C ALA A 55 -8.90 -22.29 -34.79
N PRO A 56 -8.74 -22.82 -36.02
CA PRO A 56 -8.43 -22.02 -37.19
C PRO A 56 -9.39 -20.81 -37.35
N PRO A 57 -8.95 -19.68 -37.94
CA PRO A 57 -9.79 -18.48 -38.09
C PRO A 57 -11.14 -18.75 -38.75
N GLU A 58 -11.20 -19.67 -39.71
CA GLU A 58 -12.43 -20.10 -40.39
C GLU A 58 -13.40 -20.80 -39.43
N THR A 59 -12.89 -21.67 -38.54
CA THR A 59 -13.65 -22.37 -37.51
C THR A 59 -14.16 -21.40 -36.44
N LEU A 60 -13.30 -20.48 -35.98
CA LEU A 60 -13.66 -19.44 -35.02
C LEU A 60 -14.76 -18.52 -35.58
N THR A 61 -14.64 -18.17 -36.87
CA THR A 61 -15.67 -17.42 -37.61
C THR A 61 -16.99 -18.19 -37.59
N ALA A 62 -16.98 -19.47 -37.96
CA ALA A 62 -18.18 -20.30 -37.98
C ALA A 62 -18.86 -20.41 -36.59
N TRP A 63 -18.09 -20.47 -35.51
CA TRP A 63 -18.62 -20.47 -34.14
C TRP A 63 -19.28 -19.16 -33.75
N ILE A 64 -18.63 -18.03 -34.04
CA ILE A 64 -19.18 -16.69 -33.79
C ILE A 64 -20.50 -16.51 -34.55
N ASP A 65 -20.51 -16.91 -35.82
CA ASP A 65 -21.65 -16.80 -36.72
C ASP A 65 -22.82 -17.70 -36.29
N TRP A 66 -22.53 -18.90 -35.79
CA TRP A 66 -23.51 -19.80 -35.19
C TRP A 66 -24.12 -19.19 -33.92
N CYS A 67 -23.26 -18.67 -33.04
CA CYS A 67 -23.64 -18.04 -31.78
C CYS A 67 -24.57 -16.84 -32.02
N ALA A 68 -24.19 -15.95 -32.94
CA ALA A 68 -24.96 -14.78 -33.31
C ALA A 68 -26.35 -15.11 -33.88
N ARG A 69 -26.52 -16.27 -34.54
CA ARG A 69 -27.78 -16.68 -35.16
C ARG A 69 -28.72 -17.46 -34.24
N ARG A 70 -28.20 -18.18 -33.24
CA ARG A 70 -28.97 -19.17 -32.48
C ARG A 70 -29.12 -18.87 -30.99
N VAL A 71 -28.34 -17.96 -30.42
CA VAL A 71 -28.41 -17.62 -28.99
C VAL A 71 -28.90 -16.18 -28.83
N PRO A 72 -30.12 -15.94 -28.28
CA PRO A 72 -30.77 -14.63 -28.34
C PRO A 72 -30.16 -13.49 -27.50
N ALA A 73 -29.09 -13.69 -26.74
CA ALA A 73 -28.52 -12.67 -25.85
C ALA A 73 -27.04 -12.96 -25.55
N LEU A 74 -26.20 -12.89 -26.59
CA LEU A 74 -24.85 -13.42 -26.52
C LEU A 74 -23.82 -12.33 -26.21
N ALA A 75 -23.07 -12.53 -25.14
CA ALA A 75 -21.75 -11.91 -24.98
C ALA A 75 -20.69 -13.00 -25.17
N LEU A 76 -19.60 -12.69 -25.85
CA LEU A 76 -18.56 -13.63 -26.21
C LEU A 76 -17.26 -13.30 -25.48
N VAL A 77 -16.63 -14.31 -24.87
CA VAL A 77 -15.26 -14.22 -24.38
C VAL A 77 -14.43 -15.23 -25.16
N ILE A 78 -13.38 -14.78 -25.83
CA ILE A 78 -12.51 -15.64 -26.66
C ILE A 78 -11.15 -15.75 -25.97
N LEU A 79 -10.75 -16.97 -25.61
CA LEU A 79 -9.40 -17.25 -25.11
C LEU A 79 -8.41 -17.26 -26.28
N VAL A 80 -7.29 -16.54 -26.20
CA VAL A 80 -6.28 -16.46 -27.26
C VAL A 80 -4.86 -16.59 -26.72
N ASP A 81 -3.95 -17.12 -27.53
CA ASP A 81 -2.52 -17.15 -27.22
C ASP A 81 -1.83 -15.87 -27.69
N GLY A 82 -1.38 -15.06 -26.73
CA GLY A 82 -0.53 -13.89 -26.95
C GLY A 82 -1.24 -12.61 -27.45
N PRO A 83 -0.57 -11.45 -27.36
CA PRO A 83 -1.14 -10.16 -27.75
C PRO A 83 -1.28 -9.97 -29.27
N ASP A 84 -0.50 -10.70 -30.08
CA ASP A 84 -0.42 -10.50 -31.53
C ASP A 84 -1.55 -11.20 -32.31
N ARG A 85 -2.31 -12.09 -31.67
CA ARG A 85 -3.50 -12.76 -32.25
C ARG A 85 -4.82 -12.04 -31.94
N LEU A 86 -4.78 -10.90 -31.23
CA LEU A 86 -5.96 -10.13 -30.80
C LEU A 86 -6.75 -9.48 -31.96
N ALA A 87 -6.32 -9.65 -33.22
CA ALA A 87 -7.03 -9.10 -34.36
C ALA A 87 -7.01 -10.03 -35.58
N PRO A 88 -8.09 -10.78 -35.83
CA PRO A 88 -8.53 -11.12 -37.18
C PRO A 88 -9.61 -10.12 -37.67
N PRO A 89 -9.79 -10.00 -39.00
CA PRO A 89 -10.76 -9.10 -39.62
C PRO A 89 -12.15 -9.73 -39.56
N LEU A 90 -12.76 -9.78 -38.38
CA LEU A 90 -14.08 -10.36 -38.20
C LEU A 90 -15.03 -9.30 -37.69
N ASP A 91 -16.16 -9.15 -38.38
CA ASP A 91 -17.20 -8.18 -38.10
C ASP A 91 -17.93 -8.53 -36.80
N ALA A 92 -17.29 -8.24 -35.67
CA ALA A 92 -17.83 -8.37 -34.33
C ALA A 92 -18.91 -7.31 -34.02
N SER A 93 -19.39 -6.55 -35.01
CA SER A 93 -20.43 -5.52 -34.85
C SER A 93 -21.76 -6.07 -34.32
N ARG A 94 -21.98 -7.38 -34.44
CA ARG A 94 -23.25 -8.04 -34.09
C ARG A 94 -23.30 -8.59 -32.66
N VAL A 95 -22.15 -8.78 -32.00
CA VAL A 95 -22.05 -9.47 -30.71
C VAL A 95 -20.96 -8.83 -29.83
N PRO A 96 -21.26 -8.40 -28.59
CA PRO A 96 -20.25 -7.95 -27.63
C PRO A 96 -19.16 -9.02 -27.44
N THR A 97 -17.90 -8.68 -27.73
CA THR A 97 -16.78 -9.65 -27.70
C THR A 97 -15.61 -9.13 -26.86
N VAL A 98 -15.14 -9.97 -25.94
CA VAL A 98 -13.95 -9.73 -25.12
C VAL A 98 -12.89 -10.77 -25.47
N TRP A 99 -11.68 -10.31 -25.73
CA TRP A 99 -10.55 -11.19 -26.02
C TRP A 99 -9.69 -11.34 -24.77
N TRP A 100 -9.33 -12.58 -24.43
CA TRP A 100 -8.70 -12.93 -23.15
C TRP A 100 -7.50 -13.86 -23.34
N PRO A 101 -6.33 -13.62 -22.70
CA PRO A 101 -5.16 -14.47 -22.87
C PRO A 101 -5.24 -15.79 -22.08
N ARG A 102 -4.82 -16.90 -22.69
CA ARG A 102 -4.77 -18.24 -22.07
C ARG A 102 -3.71 -18.30 -20.94
N GLY A 103 -3.95 -19.11 -19.88
CA GLY A 103 -3.01 -19.34 -18.77
C GLY A 103 -2.91 -18.24 -17.68
N LYS A 104 -3.73 -17.18 -17.76
CA LYS A 104 -3.75 -16.06 -16.78
C LYS A 104 -5.10 -15.84 -16.08
N ALA A 105 -5.98 -16.84 -16.10
CA ALA A 105 -7.32 -16.73 -15.55
C ALA A 105 -7.33 -16.97 -14.03
N HIS A 106 -7.10 -15.93 -13.22
CA HIS A 106 -7.65 -15.95 -11.87
C HIS A 106 -9.18 -15.84 -11.99
N LEU A 107 -9.92 -16.75 -11.36
CA LEU A 107 -11.38 -16.92 -11.53
C LEU A 107 -12.17 -15.61 -11.36
N GLY A 108 -11.78 -14.77 -10.40
CA GLY A 108 -12.42 -13.47 -10.16
C GLY A 108 -12.28 -12.43 -11.30
N PHE A 109 -11.19 -12.47 -12.07
CA PHE A 109 -11.03 -11.57 -13.22
C PHE A 109 -11.76 -12.08 -14.47
N LEU A 110 -11.87 -13.40 -14.63
CA LEU A 110 -12.68 -14.01 -15.68
C LEU A 110 -14.17 -13.71 -15.44
N GLU A 111 -14.65 -13.79 -14.20
CA GLU A 111 -16.01 -13.34 -13.85
C GLU A 111 -16.26 -11.87 -14.20
N LEU A 112 -15.30 -10.99 -13.91
CA LEU A 112 -15.41 -9.57 -14.26
C LEU A 112 -15.47 -9.37 -15.77
N ALA A 113 -14.67 -10.11 -16.54
CA ALA A 113 -14.70 -10.07 -18.00
C ALA A 113 -16.06 -10.53 -18.55
N LEU A 114 -16.62 -11.62 -18.01
CA LEU A 114 -17.94 -12.15 -18.39
C LEU A 114 -19.07 -11.15 -18.07
N ARG A 115 -19.05 -10.52 -16.88
CA ARG A 115 -20.02 -9.48 -16.50
C ARG A 115 -19.90 -8.25 -17.41
N THR A 116 -18.68 -7.81 -17.69
CA THR A 116 -18.42 -6.67 -18.58
C THR A 116 -18.87 -6.94 -20.01
N ALA A 117 -18.72 -8.17 -20.48
CA ALA A 117 -19.17 -8.58 -21.81
C ALA A 117 -20.71 -8.55 -21.89
N ARG A 118 -21.42 -8.99 -20.84
CA ARG A 118 -22.89 -8.99 -20.75
C ARG A 118 -23.49 -7.59 -20.81
N ASP A 119 -22.92 -6.64 -20.08
CA ASP A 119 -23.50 -5.30 -19.92
C ASP A 119 -23.15 -4.35 -21.08
N ARG A 120 -22.46 -4.83 -22.13
CA ARG A 120 -22.02 -4.02 -23.27
C ARG A 120 -23.04 -3.96 -24.40
N PRO A 121 -23.12 -2.81 -25.11
CA PRO A 121 -23.93 -2.71 -26.31
C PRO A 121 -23.39 -3.61 -27.43
N PRO A 122 -24.26 -4.11 -28.33
CA PRO A 122 -23.86 -4.87 -29.51
C PRO A 122 -22.82 -4.12 -30.34
N GLY A 123 -21.71 -4.78 -30.67
CA GLY A 123 -20.66 -4.24 -31.53
C GLY A 123 -19.43 -3.62 -30.84
N ALA A 124 -19.37 -3.63 -29.51
CA ALA A 124 -18.17 -3.19 -28.78
C ALA A 124 -17.14 -4.31 -28.62
N THR A 125 -15.93 -4.14 -29.18
CA THR A 125 -14.76 -5.00 -28.96
C THR A 125 -13.78 -4.34 -27.97
N ALA A 126 -13.21 -5.10 -27.03
CA ALA A 126 -12.02 -4.64 -26.30
C ALA A 126 -11.13 -5.81 -25.85
N PRO A 127 -9.80 -5.63 -25.84
CA PRO A 127 -8.88 -6.52 -25.14
C PRO A 127 -8.94 -6.24 -23.63
N VAL A 128 -9.04 -7.29 -22.82
CA VAL A 128 -8.78 -7.21 -21.36
C VAL A 128 -7.61 -8.13 -21.07
N THR A 129 -6.43 -7.58 -20.78
CA THR A 129 -5.24 -8.37 -20.44
C THR A 129 -4.78 -8.14 -18.98
N PRO A 130 -4.74 -9.18 -18.13
CA PRO A 130 -4.21 -9.09 -16.75
C PRO A 130 -2.72 -8.73 -16.68
N ARG A 131 -1.93 -9.07 -17.71
CA ARG A 131 -0.49 -8.81 -17.76
C ARG A 131 -0.15 -7.32 -17.74
N MET A 132 -0.96 -6.46 -18.37
CA MET A 132 -0.73 -5.01 -18.27
C MET A 132 -0.99 -4.51 -16.84
N ALA A 133 -1.94 -5.06 -16.10
CA ALA A 133 -2.21 -4.66 -14.71
C ALA A 133 -1.13 -5.15 -13.74
N GLU A 134 -0.64 -6.38 -13.88
CA GLU A 134 0.48 -6.94 -13.11
C GLU A 134 1.81 -6.24 -13.44
N ASP A 135 2.14 -6.08 -14.72
CA ASP A 135 3.37 -5.39 -15.15
C ASP A 135 3.32 -3.91 -14.72
N THR A 136 2.14 -3.27 -14.79
CA THR A 136 1.97 -1.90 -14.30
C THR A 136 2.05 -1.83 -12.77
N LYS A 137 1.49 -2.78 -12.01
CA LYS A 137 1.59 -2.78 -10.54
C LYS A 137 3.03 -3.03 -10.10
N HIS A 138 3.71 -3.98 -10.73
CA HIS A 138 5.11 -4.27 -10.46
C HIS A 138 6.01 -3.07 -10.80
N GLN A 139 5.77 -2.41 -11.93
CA GLN A 139 6.49 -1.20 -12.31
C GLN A 139 6.18 -0.01 -11.36
N ARG A 140 4.92 0.17 -10.95
CA ARG A 140 4.52 1.16 -9.93
C ARG A 140 5.21 0.88 -8.60
N LEU A 141 5.26 -0.38 -8.17
CA LEU A 141 5.94 -0.79 -6.94
C LEU A 141 7.45 -0.50 -7.03
N GLN A 142 8.12 -0.89 -8.11
CA GLN A 142 9.54 -0.61 -8.32
C GLN A 142 9.84 0.90 -8.27
N HIS A 143 9.03 1.70 -8.97
CA HIS A 143 9.16 3.16 -8.93
C HIS A 143 8.96 3.70 -7.52
N ALA A 144 7.90 3.26 -6.83
CA ALA A 144 7.57 3.71 -5.48
C ALA A 144 8.62 3.30 -4.44
N VAL A 145 9.20 2.10 -4.56
CA VAL A 145 10.31 1.63 -3.70
C VAL A 145 11.56 2.47 -3.95
N SER A 146 11.91 2.73 -5.20
CA SER A 146 13.05 3.59 -5.56
C SER A 146 12.88 5.01 -5.00
N GLU A 147 11.67 5.57 -5.14
CA GLU A 147 11.34 6.87 -4.60
C GLU A 147 11.36 6.91 -3.07
N ALA A 148 10.76 5.92 -2.40
CA ALA A 148 10.81 5.80 -0.94
C ALA A 148 12.26 5.70 -0.45
N THR A 149 13.10 4.91 -1.11
CA THR A 149 14.53 4.78 -0.77
C THR A 149 15.26 6.11 -0.91
N ARG A 150 15.02 6.87 -1.99
CA ARG A 150 15.61 8.20 -2.20
C ARG A 150 15.23 9.18 -1.09
N LEU A 151 14.00 9.09 -0.56
CA LEU A 151 13.55 9.94 0.54
C LEU A 151 14.29 9.65 1.85
N LEU A 152 14.79 8.41 2.05
CA LEU A 152 15.55 8.04 3.25
C LEU A 152 16.97 8.60 3.25
N THR A 153 17.54 8.89 2.08
CA THR A 153 18.95 9.26 1.92
C THR A 153 19.22 10.78 1.93
N GLY A 154 18.18 11.61 2.07
CA GLY A 154 18.30 13.08 2.01
C GLY A 154 17.95 13.80 3.32
N PRO A 155 18.37 15.07 3.49
CA PRO A 155 17.95 15.92 4.60
C PRO A 155 16.51 16.37 4.40
N ASN A 156 15.57 15.46 4.66
CA ASN A 156 14.16 15.67 4.42
C ASN A 156 13.42 15.88 5.74
N ASP A 157 12.41 16.77 5.71
CA ASP A 157 11.45 16.90 6.80
C ASP A 157 10.73 15.55 7.01
N LEU A 158 10.81 15.01 8.23
CA LEU A 158 10.26 13.69 8.56
C LEU A 158 8.76 13.60 8.23
N HIS A 159 7.99 14.65 8.52
CA HIS A 159 6.56 14.63 8.24
C HIS A 159 6.30 14.56 6.74
N GLN A 160 7.07 15.26 5.92
CA GLN A 160 6.96 15.18 4.46
C GLN A 160 7.37 13.79 3.94
N VAL A 161 8.46 13.21 4.47
CA VAL A 161 8.89 11.85 4.10
C VAL A 161 7.79 10.84 4.38
N LEU A 162 7.25 10.84 5.60
CA LEU A 162 6.20 9.90 5.99
C LEU A 162 4.91 10.10 5.20
N ARG A 163 4.55 11.35 4.87
CA ARG A 163 3.42 11.62 3.96
C ARG A 163 3.65 10.96 2.60
N THR A 164 4.79 11.20 1.97
CA THR A 164 5.06 10.65 0.65
C THR A 164 5.12 9.12 0.66
N ILE A 165 5.79 8.51 1.65
CA ILE A 165 5.83 7.05 1.81
C ILE A 165 4.42 6.46 1.91
N MET A 166 3.55 7.06 2.71
CA MET A 166 2.19 6.57 2.91
C MET A 166 1.26 6.82 1.72
N ASP A 167 1.51 7.84 0.91
CA ASP A 167 0.79 8.10 -0.33
C ASP A 167 1.21 7.11 -1.43
N LEU A 168 2.51 6.83 -1.54
CA LEU A 168 3.05 5.78 -2.40
C LEU A 168 2.47 4.41 -2.05
N ALA A 169 2.50 4.03 -0.77
CA ALA A 169 1.92 2.78 -0.29
C ALA A 169 0.44 2.67 -0.67
N LYS A 170 -0.36 3.70 -0.37
CA LYS A 170 -1.79 3.78 -0.72
C LYS A 170 -2.03 3.59 -2.22
N SER A 171 -1.21 4.24 -3.05
CA SER A 171 -1.32 4.18 -4.51
C SER A 171 -1.04 2.76 -5.02
N VAL A 172 0.02 2.13 -4.54
CA VAL A 172 0.44 0.78 -5.00
C VAL A 172 -0.55 -0.30 -4.57
N VAL A 173 -1.09 -0.25 -3.34
CA VAL A 173 -2.12 -1.20 -2.88
C VAL A 173 -3.54 -0.82 -3.30
N GLU A 174 -3.67 0.25 -4.09
CA GLU A 174 -4.95 0.76 -4.62
C GLU A 174 -6.02 1.00 -3.56
N ALA A 175 -5.64 1.61 -2.42
CA ALA A 175 -6.55 1.95 -1.34
C ALA A 175 -7.17 3.35 -1.50
N GLU A 176 -8.35 3.55 -0.92
CA GLU A 176 -8.99 4.87 -0.84
C GLU A 176 -8.35 5.75 0.25
N GLY A 177 -7.93 5.13 1.36
CA GLY A 177 -7.30 5.82 2.47
C GLY A 177 -6.10 5.06 3.03
N SER A 178 -5.18 5.81 3.63
CA SER A 178 -4.07 5.24 4.41
C SER A 178 -3.79 6.09 5.65
N SER A 179 -3.26 5.46 6.70
CA SER A 179 -2.84 6.15 7.90
C SER A 179 -1.58 5.55 8.49
N LEU A 180 -0.83 6.39 9.18
CA LEU A 180 0.30 6.01 10.01
C LEU A 180 0.04 6.54 11.41
N MET A 181 0.12 5.64 12.37
CA MET A 181 -0.01 5.94 13.79
C MET A 181 1.30 5.61 14.48
N LEU A 182 1.80 6.51 15.33
CA LEU A 182 2.96 6.25 16.16
C LEU A 182 2.54 5.86 17.56
N LEU A 183 3.27 4.90 18.14
CA LEU A 183 3.11 4.55 19.54
C LEU A 183 3.64 5.68 20.41
N ASP A 184 2.82 6.11 21.36
CA ASP A 184 3.25 6.91 22.51
C ASP A 184 3.54 5.98 23.69
N ASP A 185 4.83 5.72 23.94
CA ASP A 185 5.32 4.83 24.99
C ASP A 185 4.85 5.23 26.40
N LYS A 186 4.44 6.49 26.62
CA LYS A 186 3.97 6.97 27.94
C LYS A 186 2.53 6.59 28.24
N THR A 187 1.71 6.51 27.20
CA THR A 187 0.25 6.31 27.34
C THR A 187 -0.20 4.95 26.81
N ASP A 188 0.67 4.22 26.13
CA ASP A 188 0.36 2.96 25.44
C ASP A 188 -0.77 3.11 24.41
N GLU A 189 -0.72 4.25 23.71
CA GLU A 189 -1.70 4.66 22.71
C GLU A 189 -1.04 4.96 21.36
N LEU A 190 -1.66 4.50 20.29
CA LEU A 190 -1.36 4.84 18.92
C LEU A 190 -1.97 6.20 18.58
N VAL A 191 -1.14 7.12 18.09
CA VAL A 191 -1.55 8.48 17.74
C VAL A 191 -1.34 8.71 16.25
N PHE A 192 -2.37 9.18 15.56
CA PHE A 192 -2.28 9.49 14.14
C PHE A 192 -1.21 10.57 13.86
N ARG A 193 -0.41 10.33 12.84
CA ARG A 193 0.65 11.24 12.38
C ARG A 193 0.57 11.55 10.90
N VAL A 194 0.17 10.55 10.11
CA VAL A 194 -0.10 10.71 8.68
C VAL A 194 -1.43 10.08 8.36
N THR A 195 -2.19 10.76 7.50
CA THR A 195 -3.56 10.41 7.16
C THR A 195 -3.83 10.84 5.73
N HIS A 196 -4.23 9.93 4.87
CA HIS A 196 -4.66 10.19 3.49
C HIS A 196 -6.07 9.67 3.29
N GLY A 197 -6.90 10.45 2.58
CA GLY A 197 -8.31 10.11 2.36
C GLY A 197 -9.23 11.28 2.70
N SER A 198 -10.51 11.11 2.38
CA SER A 198 -11.54 12.16 2.48
C SER A 198 -11.75 12.69 3.91
N ARG A 199 -11.37 11.93 4.94
CA ARG A 199 -11.55 12.27 6.37
C ARG A 199 -10.24 12.50 7.13
N SER A 200 -9.15 12.75 6.40
CA SER A 200 -7.80 12.83 6.97
C SER A 200 -7.60 13.90 8.06
N GLN A 201 -8.31 15.03 7.99
CA GLN A 201 -8.19 16.11 8.97
C GLN A 201 -8.90 15.80 10.29
N GLU A 202 -10.00 15.05 10.24
CA GLU A 202 -10.91 14.79 11.37
C GLU A 202 -10.37 13.73 12.35
N ILE A 203 -9.36 12.96 11.92
CA ILE A 203 -8.80 11.83 12.68
C ILE A 203 -7.44 12.11 13.31
N ARG A 204 -6.87 13.31 13.12
CA ARG A 204 -5.51 13.63 13.61
C ARG A 204 -5.37 13.61 15.13
N ASP A 205 -6.43 13.99 15.85
CA ASP A 205 -6.44 14.04 17.32
C ASP A 205 -6.92 12.73 17.96
N MET A 206 -7.25 11.73 17.14
CA MET A 206 -7.72 10.45 17.66
C MET A 206 -6.56 9.62 18.21
N ARG A 207 -6.88 8.84 19.24
CA ARG A 207 -5.97 7.89 19.87
C ARG A 207 -6.61 6.51 19.90
N VAL A 208 -5.81 5.49 19.66
CA VAL A 208 -6.24 4.09 19.68
C VAL A 208 -5.39 3.36 20.70
N LYS A 209 -6.00 2.70 21.69
CA LYS A 209 -5.25 1.94 22.69
C LYS A 209 -4.63 0.71 22.05
N VAL A 210 -3.45 0.31 22.52
CA VAL A 210 -2.88 -0.99 22.12
C VAL A 210 -3.86 -2.11 22.53
N GLY A 211 -4.09 -3.05 21.60
CA GLY A 211 -5.08 -4.11 21.72
C GLY A 211 -6.52 -3.74 21.35
N ASP A 212 -6.86 -2.46 21.14
CA ASP A 212 -8.18 -2.01 20.70
C ASP A 212 -8.22 -1.77 19.18
N GLY A 213 -9.30 -2.23 18.53
CA GLY A 213 -9.40 -2.16 17.09
C GLY A 213 -8.39 -3.06 16.35
N ILE A 214 -8.43 -3.00 15.01
CA ILE A 214 -7.46 -3.69 14.16
C ILE A 214 -6.05 -3.13 14.36
N ALA A 215 -5.91 -1.81 14.39
CA ALA A 215 -4.63 -1.13 14.59
C ALA A 215 -3.99 -1.48 15.94
N GLY A 216 -4.75 -1.45 17.04
CA GLY A 216 -4.25 -1.84 18.35
C GLY A 216 -3.92 -3.33 18.44
N TRP A 217 -4.68 -4.20 17.78
CA TRP A 217 -4.34 -5.63 17.70
C TRP A 217 -3.02 -5.85 16.97
N VAL A 218 -2.80 -5.22 15.81
CA VAL A 218 -1.54 -5.31 15.05
C VAL A 218 -0.36 -4.79 15.87
N ALA A 219 -0.55 -3.69 16.61
CA ALA A 219 0.46 -3.18 17.53
C ALA A 219 0.82 -4.22 18.60
N ARG A 220 -0.18 -4.82 19.25
CA ARG A 220 0.04 -5.81 20.33
C ARG A 220 0.73 -7.07 19.82
N GLU A 221 0.20 -7.66 18.74
CA GLU A 221 0.68 -8.94 18.22
C GLU A 221 1.94 -8.81 17.36
N ARG A 222 2.26 -7.60 16.88
CA ARG A 222 3.34 -7.31 15.93
C ARG A 222 3.25 -8.16 14.65
N LYS A 223 2.02 -8.40 14.19
CA LYS A 223 1.70 -9.21 13.02
C LYS A 223 0.81 -8.44 12.06
N SER A 224 1.21 -8.40 10.80
CA SER A 224 0.43 -7.82 9.71
C SER A 224 -0.79 -8.68 9.41
N LEU A 225 -1.86 -8.04 8.92
CA LEU A 225 -3.08 -8.74 8.51
C LEU A 225 -3.84 -7.96 7.45
N ALA A 226 -4.62 -8.69 6.66
CA ALA A 226 -5.66 -8.14 5.79
C ALA A 226 -7.01 -8.75 6.17
N ILE A 227 -8.05 -7.92 6.28
CA ILE A 227 -9.43 -8.35 6.47
C ILE A 227 -10.30 -7.93 5.28
N PRO A 228 -11.14 -8.85 4.78
CA PRO A 228 -12.01 -8.58 3.64
C PRO A 228 -13.20 -7.69 4.00
N ASP A 229 -13.75 -7.85 5.21
CA ASP A 229 -14.83 -7.03 5.76
C ASP A 229 -14.51 -6.64 7.20
N ALA A 230 -14.39 -5.34 7.46
CA ALA A 230 -14.13 -4.78 8.77
C ALA A 230 -15.30 -4.98 9.72
N TYR A 231 -16.54 -4.87 9.24
CA TYR A 231 -17.71 -5.01 10.11
C TYR A 231 -17.92 -6.46 10.55
N GLU A 232 -17.48 -7.45 9.77
CA GLU A 232 -17.55 -8.86 10.17
C GLU A 232 -16.39 -9.29 11.10
N ASP A 233 -15.31 -8.50 11.21
CA ASP A 233 -14.21 -8.82 12.12
C ASP A 233 -14.51 -8.36 13.56
N PRO A 234 -14.50 -9.27 14.55
CA PRO A 234 -14.84 -8.93 15.94
C PRO A 234 -13.84 -7.98 16.60
N ARG A 235 -12.63 -7.84 16.05
CA ARG A 235 -11.61 -6.91 16.54
C ARG A 235 -11.84 -5.49 16.04
N PHE A 236 -12.70 -5.28 15.05
CA PHE A 236 -12.92 -3.97 14.47
C PHE A 236 -13.77 -3.07 15.38
N ASN A 237 -13.25 -1.88 15.68
CA ASN A 237 -13.94 -0.90 16.49
C ASN A 237 -14.76 0.06 15.60
N ARG A 238 -16.06 -0.25 15.48
CA ARG A 238 -17.02 0.52 14.65
C ARG A 238 -17.30 1.94 15.17
N HIS A 239 -16.95 2.26 16.41
CA HIS A 239 -17.20 3.57 17.01
C HIS A 239 -16.51 4.69 16.23
N TYR A 240 -15.30 4.42 15.73
CA TYR A 240 -14.53 5.38 14.94
C TYR A 240 -15.22 5.73 13.62
N ASP A 241 -15.70 4.73 12.89
CA ASP A 241 -16.47 4.91 11.65
C ASP A 241 -17.77 5.70 11.89
N GLN A 242 -18.52 5.35 12.94
CA GLN A 242 -19.76 6.02 13.30
C GLN A 242 -19.55 7.50 13.62
N LYS A 243 -18.49 7.82 14.37
CA LYS A 243 -18.16 9.20 14.74
C LYS A 243 -17.79 10.05 13.52
N LEU A 244 -17.17 9.45 12.51
CA LEU A 244 -16.66 10.13 11.31
C LEU A 244 -17.66 10.12 10.15
N GLY A 245 -18.81 9.44 10.29
CA GLY A 245 -19.74 9.21 9.20
C GLY A 245 -19.07 8.54 7.99
N PHE A 246 -18.11 7.65 8.27
CA PHE A 246 -17.31 6.94 7.28
C PHE A 246 -17.54 5.45 7.41
N ARG A 247 -17.41 4.70 6.31
CA ARG A 247 -17.53 3.23 6.33
C ARG A 247 -16.24 2.60 5.82
N THR A 248 -15.59 1.90 6.72
CA THR A 248 -14.46 1.02 6.46
C THR A 248 -15.00 -0.35 6.03
N ARG A 249 -14.62 -0.78 4.83
CA ARG A 249 -15.02 -2.03 4.18
C ARG A 249 -13.92 -3.06 4.34
N SER A 250 -12.77 -2.85 3.73
CA SER A 250 -11.60 -3.74 3.84
C SER A 250 -10.42 -3.00 4.48
N ILE A 251 -9.56 -3.73 5.18
CA ILE A 251 -8.37 -3.17 5.85
C ILE A 251 -7.17 -4.06 5.58
N VAL A 252 -6.02 -3.45 5.27
CA VAL A 252 -4.70 -4.07 5.42
C VAL A 252 -3.90 -3.24 6.43
N CYS A 253 -3.26 -3.88 7.37
CA CYS A 253 -2.57 -3.21 8.47
C CYS A 253 -1.28 -3.94 8.83
N SER A 254 -0.22 -3.17 9.05
CA SER A 254 1.14 -3.67 9.27
C SER A 254 1.80 -2.91 10.43
N PRO A 255 2.62 -3.58 11.27
CA PRO A 255 3.35 -2.93 12.32
C PRO A 255 4.58 -2.17 11.77
N LEU A 256 4.87 -1.02 12.35
CA LEU A 256 6.15 -0.32 12.14
C LEU A 256 7.16 -0.89 13.13
N LEU A 257 8.07 -1.73 12.64
CA LEU A 257 9.11 -2.35 13.44
C LEU A 257 10.49 -1.82 13.04
N PHE A 258 11.32 -1.54 14.05
CA PHE A 258 12.75 -1.31 13.85
C PHE A 258 13.54 -2.13 14.86
N ARG A 259 14.34 -3.09 14.39
CA ARG A 259 15.07 -4.04 15.25
C ARG A 259 14.15 -4.66 16.32
N ASP A 260 13.01 -5.19 15.89
CA ASP A 260 11.96 -5.80 16.72
C ASP A 260 11.22 -4.87 17.70
N ARG A 261 11.62 -3.60 17.78
CA ARG A 261 10.90 -2.60 18.57
C ARG A 261 9.72 -2.04 17.77
N LEU A 262 8.55 -2.04 18.40
CA LEU A 262 7.36 -1.40 17.85
C LEU A 262 7.50 0.12 17.92
N ILE A 263 7.37 0.78 16.77
CA ILE A 263 7.34 2.23 16.63
C ILE A 263 5.91 2.74 16.46
N GLY A 264 5.02 1.90 15.93
CA GLY A 264 3.66 2.27 15.58
C GLY A 264 3.05 1.28 14.59
N VAL A 265 2.06 1.71 13.83
CA VAL A 265 1.38 0.90 12.82
C VAL A 265 1.03 1.73 11.59
N VAL A 266 0.94 1.08 10.45
CA VAL A 266 0.38 1.64 9.21
C VAL A 266 -0.84 0.85 8.80
N GLN A 267 -1.79 1.53 8.18
CA GLN A 267 -3.01 0.90 7.69
C GLN A 267 -3.38 1.50 6.33
N ALA A 268 -3.95 0.68 5.45
CA ALA A 268 -4.66 1.11 4.27
C ALA A 268 -6.07 0.53 4.29
N ILE A 269 -7.05 1.33 3.89
CA ILE A 269 -8.47 1.00 3.99
C ILE A 269 -9.19 1.16 2.66
N ASN A 270 -10.24 0.36 2.50
CA ASN A 270 -11.15 0.38 1.36
C ASN A 270 -10.40 0.24 0.04
N ARG A 271 -10.12 -1.00 -0.35
CA ARG A 271 -9.58 -1.28 -1.68
C ARG A 271 -10.52 -0.68 -2.74
N ARG A 272 -9.97 0.06 -3.70
CA ARG A 272 -10.74 0.79 -4.72
C ARG A 272 -11.58 -0.12 -5.62
N SER A 273 -11.12 -1.35 -5.86
CA SER A 273 -11.88 -2.37 -6.59
C SER A 273 -13.07 -2.93 -5.81
N GLY A 274 -13.22 -2.59 -4.52
CA GLY A 274 -14.33 -3.02 -3.66
C GLY A 274 -14.16 -4.38 -2.98
N GLY A 275 -13.01 -5.04 -3.17
CA GLY A 275 -12.71 -6.35 -2.58
C GLY A 275 -11.71 -6.33 -1.41
N ALA A 276 -11.21 -7.51 -1.06
CA ALA A 276 -10.17 -7.71 -0.04
C ALA A 276 -8.78 -7.32 -0.57
N PHE A 277 -7.88 -6.97 0.34
CA PHE A 277 -6.45 -6.87 0.05
C PHE A 277 -5.85 -8.29 -0.09
N SER A 278 -4.92 -8.48 -1.02
CA SER A 278 -4.23 -9.76 -1.23
C SER A 278 -3.04 -9.93 -0.27
N SER A 279 -2.46 -11.12 -0.22
CA SER A 279 -1.17 -11.36 0.46
C SER A 279 -0.09 -10.40 -0.02
N ASP A 280 0.00 -10.18 -1.33
CA ASP A 280 0.98 -9.26 -1.92
C ASP A 280 0.76 -7.83 -1.44
N ASP A 281 -0.49 -7.40 -1.22
CA ASP A 281 -0.77 -6.07 -0.69
C ASP A 281 -0.28 -5.92 0.77
N VAL A 282 -0.30 -7.02 1.55
CA VAL A 282 0.28 -7.07 2.90
C VAL A 282 1.80 -6.93 2.82
N GLU A 283 2.46 -7.72 1.96
CA GLU A 283 3.92 -7.66 1.78
C GLU A 283 4.39 -6.28 1.30
N ILE A 284 3.64 -5.68 0.38
CA ILE A 284 3.90 -4.31 -0.09
C ILE A 284 3.78 -3.34 1.08
N LEU A 285 2.70 -3.41 1.86
CA LEU A 285 2.52 -2.51 3.00
C LEU A 285 3.61 -2.70 4.06
N ASP A 286 4.06 -3.93 4.30
CA ASP A 286 5.18 -4.25 5.19
C ASP A 286 6.49 -3.59 4.73
N GLN A 287 6.77 -3.55 3.42
CA GLN A 287 7.94 -2.86 2.88
C GLN A 287 7.87 -1.35 3.14
N PHE A 288 6.72 -0.72 2.87
CA PHE A 288 6.54 0.71 3.17
C PHE A 288 6.55 1.01 4.67
N ALA A 289 6.05 0.09 5.50
CA ALA A 289 6.17 0.15 6.95
C ALA A 289 7.65 0.16 7.38
N ALA A 290 8.48 -0.70 6.79
CA ALA A 290 9.92 -0.71 7.06
C ALA A 290 10.60 0.61 6.66
N PHE A 291 10.27 1.18 5.49
CA PHE A 291 10.81 2.49 5.10
C PHE A 291 10.40 3.60 6.07
N ALA A 292 9.13 3.64 6.47
CA ALA A 292 8.65 4.61 7.46
C ALA A 292 9.37 4.44 8.81
N ALA A 293 9.54 3.21 9.29
CA ALA A 293 10.26 2.90 10.52
C ALA A 293 11.71 3.40 10.48
N ILE A 294 12.43 3.15 9.37
CA ILE A 294 13.80 3.65 9.17
C ILE A 294 13.83 5.18 9.18
N ALA A 295 12.91 5.84 8.46
CA ALA A 295 12.84 7.31 8.42
C ALA A 295 12.66 7.91 9.82
N ILE A 296 11.76 7.34 10.62
CA ILE A 296 11.48 7.79 11.98
C ILE A 296 12.71 7.64 12.87
N GLU A 297 13.40 6.51 12.79
CA GLU A 297 14.58 6.27 13.63
C GLU A 297 15.78 7.10 13.21
N ASN A 298 15.96 7.35 11.91
CA ASN A 298 16.96 8.27 11.42
C ASN A 298 16.72 9.69 11.96
N ALA A 299 15.47 10.16 11.90
CA ALA A 299 15.11 11.48 12.41
C ALA A 299 15.29 11.58 13.94
N ARG A 300 14.87 10.57 14.70
CA ARG A 300 15.10 10.50 16.16
C ARG A 300 16.59 10.50 16.50
N THR A 301 17.40 9.78 15.73
CA THR A 301 18.85 9.73 15.92
C THR A 301 19.49 11.08 15.64
N LEU A 302 19.13 11.73 14.52
CA LEU A 302 19.61 13.06 14.16
C LEU A 302 19.22 14.11 15.21
N GLN A 303 17.99 14.05 15.73
CA GLN A 303 17.55 14.92 16.79
C GLN A 303 18.40 14.75 18.05
N ARG A 304 18.63 13.49 18.48
CA ARG A 304 19.44 13.20 19.67
C ARG A 304 20.88 13.72 19.52
N VAL A 305 21.50 13.52 18.36
CA VAL A 305 22.86 14.05 18.07
C VAL A 305 22.87 15.58 18.11
N THR A 306 21.83 16.22 17.59
CA THR A 306 21.70 17.68 17.59
C THR A 306 21.55 18.22 19.02
N ASP A 307 20.71 17.58 19.84
CA ASP A 307 20.49 17.97 21.23
C ASP A 307 21.76 17.78 22.07
N GLU A 308 22.47 16.65 21.90
CA GLU A 308 23.75 16.36 22.55
C GLU A 308 24.81 17.40 22.16
N LYS A 309 24.89 17.78 20.88
CA LYS A 309 25.78 18.85 20.40
C LYS A 309 25.47 20.19 21.06
N SER A 310 24.20 20.61 21.08
CA SER A 310 23.81 21.88 21.70
C SER A 310 24.12 21.92 23.20
N ALA A 311 23.93 20.80 23.90
CA ALA A 311 24.30 20.69 25.31
C ALA A 311 25.82 20.79 25.55
N LEU A 312 26.64 20.18 24.68
CA LEU A 312 28.10 20.30 24.74
C LEU A 312 28.57 21.73 24.47
N GLU A 313 28.02 22.40 23.47
CA GLU A 313 28.34 23.79 23.16
C GLU A 313 27.99 24.73 24.32
N GLN A 314 26.87 24.48 25.02
CA GLN A 314 26.53 25.25 26.21
C GLN A 314 27.57 25.05 27.33
N ARG A 315 27.99 23.81 27.59
CA ARG A 315 29.02 23.52 28.60
C ARG A 315 30.36 24.15 28.26
N LEU A 316 30.74 24.18 26.98
CA LEU A 316 31.96 24.86 26.54
C LEU A 316 31.88 26.37 26.82
N ARG A 317 30.77 27.03 26.48
CA ARG A 317 30.55 28.46 26.79
C ARG A 317 30.62 28.75 28.28
N GLU A 318 30.01 27.91 29.11
CA GLU A 318 30.07 28.05 30.57
C GLU A 318 31.51 27.90 31.09
N MET A 319 32.30 27.00 30.50
CA MET A 319 33.70 26.80 30.86
C MET A 319 34.58 27.99 30.44
N GLU A 320 34.35 28.56 29.25
CA GLU A 320 35.05 29.76 28.77
C GLU A 320 34.83 30.95 29.70
N ILE A 321 33.59 31.20 30.12
CA ILE A 321 33.26 32.28 31.07
C ILE A 321 33.99 32.05 32.40
N ARG A 322 33.97 30.80 32.91
CA ARG A 322 34.67 30.47 34.16
C ARG A 322 36.18 30.68 34.06
N ILE A 323 36.80 30.35 32.92
CA ILE A 323 38.24 30.56 32.70
C ILE A 323 38.57 32.05 32.75
N ASP A 324 37.82 32.89 32.02
CA ASP A 324 37.99 34.35 32.02
C ASP A 324 37.85 34.95 33.42
N GLU A 325 36.88 34.48 34.21
CA GLU A 325 36.73 34.88 35.61
C GLU A 325 37.95 34.51 36.45
N THR A 326 38.47 33.29 36.32
CA THR A 326 39.71 32.89 37.03
C THR A 326 40.93 33.70 36.61
N GLU A 327 41.08 34.04 35.33
CA GLU A 327 42.18 34.88 34.86
C GLU A 327 42.10 36.29 35.44
N LYS A 328 40.90 36.89 35.46
CA LYS A 328 40.66 38.19 36.10
C LYS A 328 40.99 38.18 37.58
N VAL A 329 40.55 37.15 38.32
CA VAL A 329 40.88 36.99 39.74
C VAL A 329 42.39 36.87 39.95
N ARG A 330 43.09 36.11 39.09
CA ARG A 330 44.55 35.96 39.16
C ARG A 330 45.26 37.29 38.91
N GLN A 331 44.79 38.10 37.97
CA GLN A 331 45.37 39.41 37.64
C GLN A 331 45.19 40.42 38.78
N VAL A 332 44.00 40.49 39.39
CA VAL A 332 43.73 41.36 40.55
C VAL A 332 44.63 40.99 41.73
N ARG A 333 44.81 39.69 41.99
CA ARG A 333 45.68 39.18 43.06
C ARG A 333 47.15 39.59 42.84
N SER A 334 47.64 39.51 41.60
CA SER A 334 49.00 39.95 41.24
C SER A 334 49.21 41.45 41.49
N ILE A 335 48.22 42.29 41.17
CA ILE A 335 48.31 43.74 41.41
C ILE A 335 48.34 44.04 42.91
N THR A 336 47.44 43.42 43.68
CA THR A 336 47.37 43.64 45.14
C THR A 336 48.62 43.16 45.85
N GLU A 337 49.19 42.00 45.47
CA GLU A 337 50.47 41.52 46.02
C GLU A 337 51.62 42.51 45.73
N SER A 338 51.65 43.09 44.53
CA SER A 338 52.66 44.08 44.14
C SER A 338 52.52 45.40 44.93
N GLU A 339 51.29 45.90 45.12
CA GLU A 339 51.01 47.10 45.91
C GLU A 339 51.36 46.91 47.39
N TYR A 340 51.01 45.75 47.97
CA TYR A 340 51.36 45.41 49.34
C TYR A 340 52.88 45.39 49.56
N PHE A 341 53.61 44.80 48.60
CA PHE A 341 55.07 44.74 48.63
C PHE A 341 55.70 46.13 48.58
N LEU A 342 55.16 47.02 47.72
CA LEU A 342 55.61 48.41 47.62
C LEU A 342 55.33 49.18 48.92
N MET A 343 54.17 48.98 49.54
CA MET A 343 53.80 49.62 50.80
C MET A 343 54.73 49.19 51.95
N LEU A 344 55.02 47.88 52.05
CA LEU A 344 55.96 47.33 53.04
C LEU A 344 57.37 47.91 52.85
N ARG A 345 57.85 47.98 51.61
CA ARG A 345 59.16 48.56 51.28
C ARG A 345 59.25 50.03 51.68
N ASN A 346 58.24 50.84 51.30
CA ASN A 346 58.18 52.25 51.68
C ASN A 346 58.15 52.46 53.20
N LYS A 347 57.44 51.59 53.93
CA LYS A 347 57.38 51.64 55.39
C LYS A 347 58.73 51.27 56.02
N ALA A 348 59.41 50.26 55.49
CA ALA A 348 60.76 49.90 55.92
C ALA A 348 61.77 51.05 55.67
N ASP A 349 61.70 51.70 54.51
CA ASP A 349 62.55 52.86 54.17
C ASP A 349 62.24 54.09 55.03
N SER A 350 60.97 54.28 55.42
CA SER A 350 60.57 55.34 56.35
C SER A 350 61.10 55.10 57.77
N ILE A 351 61.10 53.85 58.24
CA ILE A 351 61.66 53.48 59.53
C ILE A 351 63.19 53.68 59.53
N ARG A 352 63.88 53.25 58.46
CA ARG A 352 65.33 53.49 58.28
C ARG A 352 65.74 54.95 58.22
N ARG A 353 64.84 55.87 57.92
CA ARG A 353 65.12 57.32 57.92
C ARG A 353 64.90 57.98 59.28
N LYS A 354 64.24 57.30 60.23
CA LYS A 354 63.91 57.82 61.56
C LYS A 354 64.88 57.37 62.67
N PHE A 355 65.75 56.41 62.37
CA PHE A 355 66.85 55.92 63.20
C PHE A 355 68.13 56.04 62.39
#